data_AF-A0AAW6AJJ5-F1
#
_entry.id   AF-A0AAW6AJJ5-F1
#
_cell.length_a   1.000
_cell.length_b   1.000
_cell.length_c   1.000
_cell.angle_alpha   90.00
_cell.angle_beta   90.00
_cell.angle_gamma   90.00
#
_symmetry.space_group_name_H-M   'P 1'
#
loop_
_entity.id
_entity.type
_entity.pdbx_description
1 polymer ?
#
loop_
_entity_poly.entity_id
_entity_poly.type
_entity_poly.pdbx_seq_one_letter_code
_entity_poly.pdbx_strand_id
1 'polypeptide(L)'
;MGAVSGMAQVNVRVDRQVKNRAEEALRLSGGSLPELIKKVVAKVAQGGRQCEEVLAAVDDRQQAVARDTPFAASWAAADRLYADMGIAASPVSDDRDWDTIYSEAMDKRYRQKGMIL
;
A
#
# COMPACT_ATOMS: atom_id res chain seq x y z
N MET A 1 -7.12 16.15 38.15
CA MET A 1 -8.07 15.48 37.25
C MET A 1 -7.44 14.18 36.77
N GLY A 2 -7.78 13.07 37.43
CA GLY A 2 -7.17 11.76 37.17
C GLY A 2 -7.91 11.01 36.07
N ALA A 3 -7.23 10.71 34.98
CA ALA A 3 -7.67 9.68 34.07
C ALA A 3 -7.33 8.33 34.72
N VAL A 4 -8.25 7.78 35.50
CA VAL A 4 -8.23 6.35 35.80
C VAL A 4 -8.42 5.65 34.46
N SER A 5 -7.32 5.16 33.88
CA SER A 5 -7.37 4.29 32.72
C SER A 5 -8.05 2.99 33.16
N GLY A 6 -9.36 2.90 32.94
CA GLY A 6 -10.13 1.70 33.21
C GLY A 6 -9.60 0.59 32.31
N MET A 7 -8.88 -0.37 32.89
CA MET A 7 -8.54 -1.61 32.20
C MET A 7 -9.84 -2.37 31.93
N ALA A 8 -10.31 -2.31 30.68
CA ALA A 8 -11.42 -3.12 30.22
C ALA A 8 -10.89 -4.48 29.75
N GLN A 9 -11.44 -5.57 30.30
CA GLN A 9 -11.13 -6.92 29.84
C GLN A 9 -11.95 -7.22 28.57
N VAL A 10 -11.28 -7.73 27.54
CA VAL A 10 -11.92 -8.17 26.28
C VAL A 10 -11.77 -9.68 26.18
N ASN A 11 -12.89 -10.39 26.19
CA ASN A 11 -12.94 -11.85 26.02
C ASN A 11 -13.61 -12.18 24.69
N VAL A 12 -12.86 -12.77 23.76
CA VAL A 12 -13.35 -13.15 22.43
C VAL A 12 -13.31 -14.66 22.30
N ARG A 13 -14.43 -15.27 21.89
CA ARG A 13 -14.47 -16.69 21.54
C ARG A 13 -13.93 -16.84 20.12
N VAL A 14 -12.87 -17.62 19.98
CA VAL A 14 -12.22 -17.90 18.70
C VAL A 14 -12.00 -19.40 18.60
N ASP A 15 -12.17 -19.95 17.41
CA ASP A 15 -11.77 -21.31 17.15
C ASP A 15 -10.27 -21.51 17.43
N ARG A 16 -9.92 -22.68 17.98
CA ARG A 16 -8.54 -22.96 18.41
C ARG A 16 -7.56 -22.94 17.25
N GLN A 17 -7.94 -23.47 16.10
CA GLN A 17 -7.08 -23.51 14.91
C GLN A 17 -6.90 -22.12 14.31
N VAL A 18 -7.98 -21.32 14.30
CA VAL A 18 -7.92 -19.91 13.87
C VAL A 18 -6.97 -19.11 14.77
N LYS A 19 -7.09 -19.27 16.09
CA LYS A 19 -6.21 -18.60 17.05
C LYS A 19 -4.74 -18.94 16.81
N ASN A 20 -4.40 -20.22 16.69
CA ASN A 20 -3.02 -20.66 16.52
C ASN A 20 -2.40 -20.13 15.22
N ARG A 21 -3.14 -20.16 14.11
CA ARG A 21 -2.68 -19.62 12.82
C ARG A 21 -2.46 -18.11 12.87
N ALA A 22 -3.37 -17.38 13.52
CA ALA A 22 -3.23 -15.95 13.68
C ALA A 22 -2.01 -15.58 14.55
N GLU A 23 -1.77 -16.31 15.64
CA GLU A 23 -0.58 -16.11 16.48
C GLU A 23 0.72 -16.38 15.71
N GLU A 24 0.77 -17.41 14.86
CA GLU A 24 1.93 -17.70 14.04
C GLU A 24 2.22 -16.59 13.01
N ALA A 25 1.18 -16.12 12.30
CA ALA A 25 1.31 -15.02 11.34
C ALA A 25 1.74 -13.71 12.04
N LEU A 26 1.21 -13.44 13.22
CA LEU A 26 1.59 -12.27 14.02
C LEU A 26 3.02 -12.38 14.53
N ARG A 27 3.48 -13.56 14.93
CA ARG A 27 4.87 -13.79 15.32
C ARG A 27 5.84 -13.48 14.17
N LEU A 28 5.52 -13.91 12.94
CA LEU A 28 6.32 -13.58 11.75
C LEU A 28 6.36 -12.07 11.48
N SER A 29 5.30 -11.35 11.84
CA SER A 29 5.19 -9.90 11.70
C SER A 29 5.73 -9.11 12.91
N GLY A 30 6.30 -9.79 13.91
CA GLY A 30 6.77 -9.18 15.16
C GLY A 30 5.66 -8.63 16.08
N GLY A 31 4.41 -9.04 15.86
CA GLY A 31 3.23 -8.58 16.60
C GLY A 31 2.64 -9.64 17.54
N SER A 32 1.61 -9.25 18.28
CA SER A 32 0.84 -10.14 19.15
C SER A 32 -0.66 -9.88 19.02
N LEU A 33 -1.49 -10.88 19.35
CA LEU A 33 -2.95 -10.74 19.30
C LEU A 33 -3.47 -9.58 20.14
N PRO A 34 -3.02 -9.35 21.40
CA PRO A 34 -3.49 -8.21 22.19
C PRO A 34 -3.18 -6.86 21.55
N GLU A 35 -1.98 -6.70 20.97
CA GLU A 35 -1.59 -5.47 20.29
C GLU A 35 -2.41 -5.24 19.02
N LEU A 36 -2.68 -6.29 18.25
CA LEU A 36 -3.59 -6.21 17.11
C LEU A 36 -5.00 -5.80 17.55
N ILE A 37 -5.55 -6.42 18.59
CA ILE A 37 -6.90 -6.11 19.10
C ILE A 37 -6.98 -4.66 19.57
N LYS A 38 -6.00 -4.15 20.31
CA LYS A 38 -5.97 -2.74 20.73
C LYS A 38 -5.96 -1.80 19.53
N LYS A 39 -5.14 -2.08 18.51
CA LYS A 39 -5.07 -1.27 17.30
C LYS A 39 -6.40 -1.26 16.54
N VAL A 40 -7.04 -2.42 16.40
CA VAL A 40 -8.35 -2.54 15.74
C VAL A 40 -9.40 -1.76 16.52
N VAL A 41 -9.49 -1.92 17.84
CA VAL A 41 -10.45 -1.17 18.67
C VAL A 41 -10.23 0.34 18.56
N ALA A 42 -8.98 0.80 18.64
CA ALA A 42 -8.66 2.21 18.45
C ALA A 42 -9.06 2.71 17.05
N LYS A 43 -8.82 1.91 16.01
CA LYS A 43 -9.16 2.28 14.64
C LYS A 43 -10.68 2.33 14.41
N VAL A 44 -11.43 1.39 14.98
CA VAL A 44 -12.90 1.39 14.96
C VAL A 44 -13.44 2.61 15.70
N ALA A 45 -12.90 2.93 16.88
CA ALA A 45 -13.30 4.12 17.64
C ALA A 45 -13.02 5.44 16.90
N GLN A 46 -12.00 5.48 16.04
CA GLN A 46 -11.68 6.61 15.16
C GLN A 46 -12.57 6.70 13.90
N GLY A 47 -13.54 5.80 13.73
CA GLY A 47 -14.40 5.75 12.53
C GLY A 47 -13.72 5.11 11.32
N GLY A 48 -12.72 4.26 11.53
CA GLY A 48 -12.12 3.46 10.46
C GLY A 48 -13.15 2.49 9.88
N ARG A 49 -13.33 2.54 8.55
CA ARG A 49 -14.16 1.60 7.81
C ARG A 49 -13.62 0.19 7.93
N GLN A 50 -14.52 -0.79 7.99
CA GLN A 50 -14.13 -2.20 7.92
C GLN A 50 -13.55 -2.50 6.53
N CYS A 51 -12.71 -3.53 6.43
CA CYS A 51 -12.12 -3.93 5.16
C CYS A 51 -13.23 -4.21 4.13
N GLU A 52 -14.31 -4.88 4.54
CA GLU A 52 -15.48 -5.15 3.69
C GLU A 52 -16.16 -3.87 3.20
N GLU A 53 -16.26 -2.82 4.02
CA GLU A 53 -16.83 -1.53 3.60
C GLU A 53 -15.91 -0.79 2.62
N VAL A 54 -14.59 -0.95 2.77
CA VAL A 54 -13.62 -0.40 1.82
C VAL A 54 -13.68 -1.16 0.51
N LEU A 55 -13.75 -2.50 0.55
CA LEU A 55 -13.89 -3.34 -0.62
C LEU A 55 -15.22 -3.09 -1.34
N ALA A 56 -16.33 -3.00 -0.61
CA ALA A 56 -17.63 -2.64 -1.18
C ALA A 56 -17.60 -1.25 -1.80
N ALA A 57 -17.00 -0.25 -1.15
CA ALA A 57 -16.87 1.09 -1.73
C ALA A 57 -15.98 1.12 -2.99
N VAL A 58 -14.95 0.25 -3.06
CA VAL A 58 -14.13 0.08 -4.25
C VAL A 58 -14.91 -0.62 -5.36
N ASP A 59 -15.66 -1.67 -5.04
CA ASP A 59 -16.49 -2.43 -5.98
C ASP A 59 -17.65 -1.57 -6.53
N ASP A 60 -18.33 -0.81 -5.68
CA ASP A 60 -19.37 0.15 -6.07
C ASP A 60 -18.80 1.22 -6.99
N ARG A 61 -17.59 1.70 -6.70
CA ARG A 61 -16.88 2.64 -7.57
C ARG A 61 -16.49 2.01 -8.90
N GLN A 62 -16.04 0.74 -8.90
CA GLN A 62 -15.74 -0.01 -10.13
C GLN A 62 -17.00 -0.31 -10.95
N GLN A 63 -18.16 -0.45 -10.32
CA GLN A 63 -19.45 -0.63 -11.00
C GLN A 63 -20.02 0.69 -11.54
N ALA A 64 -19.82 1.80 -10.80
CA ALA A 64 -20.27 3.13 -11.21
C ALA A 64 -19.42 3.72 -12.34
N VAL A 65 -18.13 3.38 -12.41
CA VAL A 65 -17.29 3.67 -13.57
C VAL A 65 -17.65 2.65 -14.65
N ALA A 66 -18.30 3.09 -15.72
CA ALA A 66 -18.70 2.21 -16.82
C ALA A 66 -17.54 1.29 -17.25
N ARG A 67 -17.75 -0.03 -17.14
CA ARG A 67 -16.79 -1.07 -17.54
C ARG A 67 -16.34 -0.93 -19.00
N ASP A 68 -17.09 -0.19 -19.81
CA ASP A 68 -16.86 0.06 -21.23
C ASP A 68 -16.11 1.37 -21.53
N THR A 69 -15.60 2.09 -20.52
CA THR A 69 -14.59 3.13 -20.72
C THR A 69 -13.23 2.61 -20.28
N PRO A 70 -12.52 1.86 -21.14
CA PRO A 70 -11.28 1.22 -20.75
C PRO A 70 -10.22 2.31 -20.65
N PHE A 71 -9.51 2.32 -19.51
CA PHE A 71 -8.11 2.71 -19.26
C PHE A 71 -7.36 3.67 -20.23
N ALA A 72 -7.52 3.56 -21.55
CA ALA A 72 -7.03 4.51 -22.55
C ALA A 72 -7.60 5.94 -22.38
N ALA A 73 -8.87 6.10 -22.00
CA ALA A 73 -9.43 7.42 -21.69
C ALA A 73 -8.81 8.01 -20.40
N SER A 74 -8.34 7.16 -19.49
CA SER A 74 -7.72 7.56 -18.21
C SER A 74 -6.34 8.16 -18.41
N TRP A 75 -5.56 7.74 -19.41
CA TRP A 75 -4.23 8.30 -19.65
C TRP A 75 -4.31 9.69 -20.28
N ALA A 76 -5.11 9.88 -21.33
CA ALA A 76 -5.31 11.19 -21.92
C ALA A 76 -5.93 12.20 -20.93
N ALA A 77 -6.81 11.73 -20.04
CA ALA A 77 -7.35 12.55 -18.95
C ALA A 77 -6.30 12.85 -17.87
N ALA A 78 -5.44 11.90 -17.53
CA ALA A 78 -4.34 12.09 -16.59
C ALA A 78 -3.28 13.06 -17.15
N ASP A 79 -2.92 12.94 -18.43
CA ASP A 79 -1.99 13.84 -19.12
C ASP A 79 -2.50 15.29 -19.09
N ARG A 80 -3.80 15.46 -19.32
CA ARG A 80 -4.45 16.77 -19.26
C ARG A 80 -4.51 17.32 -17.83
N LEU A 81 -4.77 16.48 -16.84
CA LEU A 81 -4.70 16.84 -15.42
C LEU A 81 -3.27 17.24 -14.99
N TYR A 82 -2.25 16.54 -15.46
CA TYR A 82 -0.84 16.90 -15.21
C TYR A 82 -0.48 18.24 -15.86
N ALA A 83 -0.93 18.47 -17.10
CA ALA A 83 -0.77 19.75 -17.78
C ALA A 83 -1.48 20.89 -17.03
N ASP A 84 -2.73 20.67 -16.58
CA ASP A 84 -3.52 21.66 -15.83
C ASP A 84 -2.91 21.97 -14.44
N MET A 85 -2.26 20.99 -13.80
CA MET A 85 -1.51 21.19 -12.56
C MET A 85 -0.12 21.79 -12.78
N GLY A 86 0.28 22.10 -14.02
CA GLY A 86 1.60 22.61 -14.36
C GLY A 86 2.73 21.62 -14.08
N ILE A 87 2.40 20.33 -13.92
CA ILE A 87 3.38 19.26 -13.81
C ILE A 87 3.84 18.99 -15.23
N ALA A 88 5.00 19.53 -15.59
CA ALA A 88 5.66 19.13 -16.81
C ALA A 88 5.86 17.61 -16.74
N ALA A 89 5.11 16.86 -17.56
CA ALA A 89 5.48 15.52 -17.96
C ALA A 89 6.80 15.69 -18.73
N SER A 90 7.89 15.77 -17.98
CA SER A 90 9.19 16.08 -18.53
C SER A 90 9.48 15.00 -19.57
N PRO A 91 9.76 15.35 -20.83
CA PRO A 91 10.17 14.39 -21.84
C PRO A 91 11.60 13.89 -21.57
N VAL A 92 12.12 14.04 -20.35
CA VAL A 92 13.30 13.32 -19.89
C VAL A 92 12.89 11.88 -19.50
N SER A 93 12.04 11.25 -20.32
CA SER A 93 12.31 9.85 -20.61
C SER A 93 13.52 9.91 -21.51
N ASP A 94 14.68 9.68 -20.92
CA ASP A 94 15.86 9.35 -21.69
C ASP A 94 15.46 8.23 -22.66
N ASP A 95 15.32 8.55 -23.96
CA ASP A 95 14.87 7.61 -25.01
C ASP A 95 15.87 6.45 -25.22
N ARG A 96 16.95 6.45 -24.44
CA ARG A 96 17.91 5.36 -24.36
C ARG A 96 17.22 4.14 -23.77
N ASP A 97 17.34 3.05 -24.52
CA ASP A 97 16.89 1.73 -24.12
C ASP A 97 17.42 1.36 -22.72
N TRP A 98 16.57 0.72 -21.92
CA TRP A 98 16.88 0.39 -20.52
C TRP A 98 18.15 -0.47 -20.40
N ASP A 99 18.42 -1.34 -21.37
CA ASP A 99 19.65 -2.14 -21.38
C ASP A 99 20.90 -1.27 -21.57
N THR A 100 20.79 -0.16 -22.31
CA THR A 100 21.88 0.81 -22.47
C THR A 100 22.16 1.54 -21.15
N ILE A 101 21.10 2.02 -20.48
CA ILE A 101 21.21 2.73 -19.20
C ILE A 101 21.82 1.80 -18.13
N TYR A 102 21.33 0.55 -18.06
CA TYR A 102 21.81 -0.42 -17.09
C TYR A 102 23.27 -0.82 -17.35
N SER A 103 23.63 -1.07 -18.61
CA SER A 103 24.99 -1.48 -18.99
C SER A 103 26.02 -0.38 -18.69
N GLU A 104 25.73 0.87 -19.02
CA GLU A 104 26.61 2.00 -18.70
C GLU A 104 26.77 2.21 -17.19
N ALA A 105 25.67 2.08 -16.43
CA ALA A 105 25.71 2.20 -14.97
C ALA A 105 26.57 1.09 -14.33
N MET A 106 26.47 -0.13 -14.86
CA MET A 106 27.26 -1.27 -14.38
C MET A 106 28.72 -1.17 -14.80
N ASP A 107 29.03 -0.79 -16.05
CA ASP A 107 30.41 -0.58 -16.53
C ASP A 107 31.12 0.45 -15.65
N LYS A 108 30.49 1.61 -15.42
CA LYS A 108 31.01 2.66 -14.55
C LYS A 108 31.27 2.16 -13.13
N ARG A 109 30.34 1.38 -12.56
CA ARG A 109 30.48 0.80 -11.22
C ARG A 109 31.64 -0.19 -11.15
N TYR A 110 31.83 -1.01 -12.18
CA TYR A 110 32.91 -1.99 -12.22
C TYR A 110 34.28 -1.35 -12.41
N ARG A 111 34.40 -0.31 -13.26
CA ARG A 111 35.63 0.48 -13.36
C ARG A 111 35.97 1.19 -12.06
N GLN A 112 34.98 1.77 -11.40
CA GLN A 112 35.20 2.41 -10.10
C GLN A 112 35.68 1.41 -9.02
N LYS A 113 35.28 0.14 -9.15
CA LYS A 113 35.76 -0.95 -8.30
C LYS A 113 37.09 -1.56 -8.76
N GLY A 114 37.70 -1.08 -9.83
CA GLY A 114 38.92 -1.64 -10.41
C GLY A 114 38.75 -3.06 -10.97
N MET A 115 37.51 -3.47 -11.24
CA MET A 115 37.21 -4.80 -11.79
C MET A 115 37.36 -4.84 -13.31
N ILE A 116 37.33 -3.68 -13.96
CA ILE A 116 37.52 -3.48 -15.40
C ILE A 116 38.45 -2.26 -15.55
N LEU A 117 39.42 -2.34 -16.47
CA LEU A 117 40.39 -1.28 -16.79
C LEU A 117 39.76 -0.19 -17.68
#